data_AF-A0ABD0RRX1-F1
#
_entry.id   AF-A0ABD0RRX1-F1
#
_cell.length_a   1.000
_cell.length_b   1.000
_cell.length_c   1.000
_cell.angle_alpha   90.00
_cell.angle_beta   90.00
_cell.angle_gamma   90.00
#
_symmetry.space_group_name_H-M   'P 1'
#
loop_
_entity.id
_entity.type
_entity.pdbx_description
1 polymer ?
#
loop_
_entity_poly.entity_id
_entity_poly.type
_entity_poly.pdbx_seq_one_letter_code
_entity_poly.pdbx_strand_id
1 'polypeptide(L)'
;FVEDYEPTKADSYRKKVVLDGEEVQIDILDTAGQEDYAAIRDNYFRSGEGFLCVFSITESESFAATADFREQILRVKEEENVPFLLVGNKSDLEDRRQVGVEEAKARADQLLPKPVPT
;
A
#
# COMPACT_ATOMS: atom_id res chain seq x y z
N PHE A 1 -12.77 11.76 -11.52
CA PHE A 1 -12.60 11.99 -10.08
C PHE A 1 -13.96 11.84 -9.42
N VAL A 2 -14.02 11.14 -8.29
CA VAL A 2 -15.25 11.03 -7.49
C VAL A 2 -15.22 12.21 -6.52
N GLU A 3 -16.22 13.08 -6.55
CA GLU A 3 -16.25 14.34 -5.78
C GLU A 3 -16.62 14.14 -4.31
N ASP A 4 -17.30 13.04 -3.98
CA ASP A 4 -17.71 12.71 -2.61
C ASP A 4 -16.95 11.48 -2.09
N TYR A 5 -16.39 11.59 -0.87
CA TYR A 5 -15.73 10.47 -0.20
C TYR A 5 -16.76 9.58 0.48
N GLU A 6 -17.02 8.42 -0.12
CA GLU A 6 -17.64 7.29 0.59
C GLU A 6 -16.53 6.38 1.12
N PRO A 7 -16.50 6.07 2.43
CA PRO A 7 -15.55 5.09 2.96
C PRO A 7 -15.74 3.73 2.28
N THR A 8 -14.71 3.22 1.61
CA THR A 8 -14.70 1.86 1.05
C THR A 8 -14.98 0.86 2.17
N LYS A 9 -15.79 -0.18 1.93
CA LYS A 9 -15.96 -1.30 2.87
C LYS A 9 -14.96 -2.42 2.59
N ALA A 10 -14.91 -2.87 1.34
CA ALA A 10 -13.84 -3.63 0.71
C ALA A 10 -14.31 -3.89 -0.74
N ASP A 11 -13.59 -3.37 -1.73
CA ASP A 11 -13.93 -3.56 -3.14
C ASP A 11 -12.88 -4.41 -3.84
N SER A 12 -13.33 -5.34 -4.69
CA SER A 12 -12.45 -6.19 -5.48
C SER A 12 -12.57 -5.85 -6.95
N TYR A 13 -11.42 -5.54 -7.56
CA TYR A 13 -11.28 -5.21 -8.97
C TYR A 13 -10.39 -6.25 -9.64
N ARG A 14 -10.71 -6.62 -10.88
CA ARG A 14 -9.93 -7.58 -11.66
C ARG A 14 -9.59 -6.98 -13.01
N LYS A 15 -8.31 -7.01 -13.38
CA LYS A 15 -7.83 -6.46 -14.65
C LYS A 15 -6.85 -7.41 -15.31
N LYS A 16 -7.13 -7.77 -16.56
CA LYS A 16 -6.14 -8.39 -17.44
C LYS A 16 -5.25 -7.32 -18.05
N VAL A 17 -3.95 -7.55 -18.00
CA VAL A 17 -2.90 -6.70 -18.56
C VAL A 17 -1.91 -7.56 -19.33
N VAL A 18 -1.21 -6.97 -20.31
CA VAL A 18 -0.08 -7.62 -20.96
C VAL A 18 1.20 -7.04 -20.35
N LEU A 19 2.00 -7.89 -19.71
CA LEU A 19 3.29 -7.54 -19.13
C LEU A 19 4.36 -8.42 -19.78
N ASP A 20 5.40 -7.78 -20.32
CA ASP A 20 6.52 -8.46 -20.98
C ASP A 20 6.10 -9.49 -22.07
N GLY A 21 4.96 -9.22 -22.73
CA GLY A 21 4.40 -10.08 -23.79
C GLY A 21 3.48 -11.19 -23.29
N GLU A 22 3.31 -11.36 -21.99
CA GLU A 22 2.42 -12.35 -21.37
C GLU A 22 1.13 -11.69 -20.84
N GLU A 23 -0.02 -12.36 -21.02
CA GLU A 23 -1.28 -11.91 -20.41
C GLU A 23 -1.31 -12.33 -18.94
N VAL A 24 -1.35 -11.34 -18.06
CA VAL A 24 -1.43 -11.50 -16.61
C VAL A 24 -2.75 -10.94 -16.11
N GLN A 25 -3.38 -11.62 -15.16
CA GLN A 25 -4.55 -11.10 -14.46
C GLN A 25 -4.14 -10.57 -13.09
N ILE A 26 -4.44 -9.30 -12.83
CA ILE A 26 -4.22 -8.64 -11.54
C ILE A 26 -5.56 -8.54 -10.83
N ASP A 27 -5.63 -9.13 -9.63
CA ASP A 27 -6.73 -8.97 -8.69
C ASP A 27 -6.33 -7.92 -7.66
N ILE A 28 -7.02 -6.78 -7.65
CA ILE A 28 -6.79 -5.65 -6.76
C ILE A 28 -7.89 -5.65 -5.71
N LEU A 29 -7.48 -5.66 -4.45
CA LEU A 29 -8.38 -5.48 -3.32
C LEU A 29 -8.17 -4.08 -2.74
N ASP A 30 -9.19 -3.24 -2.83
CA ASP A 30 -9.25 -1.94 -2.18
C ASP A 30 -9.87 -2.11 -0.79
N THR A 31 -9.06 -2.00 0.24
CA THR A 31 -9.46 -2.21 1.64
C THR A 31 -9.90 -0.90 2.26
N ALA A 32 -10.95 -0.92 3.08
CA ALA A 32 -11.24 0.21 3.96
C ALA A 32 -10.02 0.52 4.84
N GLY A 33 -9.67 1.79 5.03
CA GLY A 33 -8.75 2.19 6.12
C GLY A 33 -9.30 1.93 7.54
N GLN A 34 -10.54 1.41 7.63
CA GLN A 34 -11.32 1.16 8.85
C GLN A 34 -11.84 -0.28 8.90
N GLU A 35 -10.99 -1.27 8.63
CA GLU A 35 -11.40 -2.65 8.86
C GLU A 35 -11.51 -2.92 10.37
N ASP A 36 -12.70 -2.72 10.92
CA ASP A 36 -13.07 -2.97 12.33
C ASP A 36 -12.85 -4.44 12.76
N TYR A 37 -12.58 -5.35 11.81
CA TYR A 37 -12.36 -6.78 12.05
C TYR A 37 -10.95 -7.22 11.64
N ALA A 38 -10.04 -7.28 12.61
CA ALA A 38 -8.66 -7.73 12.42
C ALA A 38 -8.54 -9.10 11.72
N ALA A 39 -9.48 -10.02 11.95
CA ALA A 39 -9.48 -11.34 11.31
C ALA A 39 -9.68 -11.29 9.79
N ILE A 40 -10.43 -10.30 9.28
CA ILE A 40 -10.65 -10.12 7.84
C ILE A 40 -9.35 -9.58 7.21
N ARG A 41 -8.77 -8.56 7.83
CA ARG A 41 -7.49 -7.98 7.43
C ARG A 41 -6.37 -9.02 7.35
N ASP A 42 -6.25 -9.88 8.36
CA ASP A 42 -5.25 -10.94 8.39
C ASP A 42 -5.43 -11.94 7.24
N ASN A 43 -6.66 -12.20 6.79
CA ASN A 43 -6.90 -13.04 5.62
C ASN A 43 -6.43 -12.37 4.33
N TYR A 44 -6.61 -11.05 4.19
CA TYR A 44 -6.09 -10.28 3.06
C TYR A 44 -4.58 -10.25 3.05
N PHE A 45 -3.94 -10.06 4.20
CA PHE A 45 -2.48 -10.14 4.32
C PHE A 45 -1.94 -11.53 3.98
N ARG A 46 -2.62 -12.60 4.41
CA ARG A 46 -2.19 -13.97 4.09
C ARG A 46 -2.28 -14.27 2.59
N SER A 47 -3.38 -13.88 1.96
CA SER A 47 -3.65 -14.17 0.54
C SER A 47 -2.98 -13.21 -0.45
N GLY A 48 -2.70 -11.96 -0.05
CA GLY A 48 -2.12 -10.95 -0.95
C GLY A 48 -0.70 -11.28 -1.38
N GLU A 49 -0.43 -11.26 -2.68
CA GLU A 49 0.91 -11.54 -3.24
C GLU A 49 1.85 -10.32 -3.22
N GLY A 50 1.28 -9.12 -3.10
CA GLY A 50 2.01 -7.88 -2.96
C GLY A 50 1.13 -6.77 -2.37
N PHE A 51 1.76 -5.74 -1.80
CA PHE A 51 1.06 -4.70 -1.05
C PHE A 51 1.44 -3.29 -1.50
N LEU A 52 0.43 -2.45 -1.69
CA LEU A 52 0.57 -1.02 -1.90
C LEU A 52 0.20 -0.31 -0.60
N CYS A 53 1.17 0.28 0.09
CA CYS A 53 0.94 1.09 1.27
C CYS A 53 0.86 2.56 0.86
N VAL A 54 -0.34 3.12 0.90
CA VAL A 54 -0.63 4.46 0.40
C VAL A 54 -0.81 5.40 1.58
N PHE A 55 -0.08 6.52 1.59
CA PHE A 55 -0.25 7.61 2.56
C PHE A 55 -0.57 8.92 1.84
N SER A 56 -1.10 9.91 2.54
CA SER A 56 -1.34 11.23 1.96
C SER A 56 -0.17 12.17 2.26
N ILE A 57 0.37 12.85 1.24
CA ILE A 57 1.47 13.80 1.47
C ILE A 57 1.06 15.01 2.33
N THR A 58 -0.24 15.24 2.48
CA THR A 58 -0.81 16.33 3.27
C THR A 58 -1.17 15.93 4.69
N GLU A 59 -0.87 14.70 5.11
CA GLU A 59 -1.26 14.16 6.42
C GLU A 59 -0.13 13.29 6.99
N SER A 60 0.66 13.88 7.89
CA SER A 60 1.84 13.21 8.48
C SER A 60 1.49 11.96 9.29
N GLU A 61 0.31 11.92 9.92
CA GLU A 61 -0.17 10.74 10.66
C GLU A 61 -0.34 9.52 9.75
N SER A 62 -0.86 9.71 8.54
CA SER A 62 -0.99 8.63 7.54
C SER A 62 0.38 8.07 7.14
N PHE A 63 1.41 8.92 7.08
CA PHE A 63 2.78 8.50 6.80
C PHE A 63 3.42 7.77 7.98
N ALA A 64 3.17 8.23 9.21
CA ALA A 64 3.66 7.57 10.42
C ALA A 64 3.15 6.12 10.50
N ALA A 65 1.87 5.90 10.21
CA ALA A 65 1.21 4.59 10.25
C ALA A 65 1.75 3.56 9.23
N THR A 66 2.54 3.97 8.24
CA THR A 66 3.06 3.07 7.19
C THR A 66 4.05 2.03 7.74
N ALA A 67 4.77 2.35 8.82
CA ALA A 67 5.66 1.41 9.49
C ALA A 67 4.87 0.28 10.17
N ASP A 68 3.87 0.63 10.98
CA ASP A 68 3.01 -0.33 11.66
C ASP A 68 2.29 -1.25 10.66
N PHE A 69 1.83 -0.69 9.53
CA PHE A 69 1.21 -1.46 8.45
C PHE A 69 2.17 -2.51 7.87
N ARG A 70 3.43 -2.13 7.61
CA ARG A 70 4.47 -3.06 7.14
C ARG A 70 4.74 -4.16 8.15
N GLU A 71 4.88 -3.83 9.43
CA GLU A 71 5.11 -4.81 10.50
C GLU A 71 3.96 -5.83 10.60
N GLN A 72 2.72 -5.36 10.49
CA GLN A 72 1.54 -6.25 10.50
C GLN A 72 1.55 -7.23 9.34
N ILE A 73 1.88 -6.78 8.12
CA ILE A 73 2.00 -7.65 6.94
C ILE A 73 3.08 -8.70 7.18
N LEU A 74 4.28 -8.31 7.60
CA LEU A 74 5.38 -9.24 7.84
C LEU A 74 5.03 -10.28 8.91
N ARG A 75 4.35 -9.85 9.97
CA ARG A 75 3.90 -10.75 11.04
C ARG A 75 2.91 -11.81 10.54
N VAL A 76 2.00 -11.45 9.65
CA VAL A 76 0.97 -12.39 9.14
C VAL A 76 1.52 -13.26 8.01
N LYS A 77 2.44 -12.72 7.19
CA LYS A 77 3.09 -13.45 6.10
C LYS A 77 4.14 -14.45 6.59
N GLU A 78 4.76 -14.18 7.73
CA GLU A 78 5.89 -14.97 8.24
C GLU A 78 7.07 -15.03 7.25
N GLU A 79 7.22 -14.00 6.41
CA GLU A 79 8.23 -13.87 5.37
C GLU A 79 8.88 -12.48 5.41
N GLU A 80 10.19 -12.39 5.20
CA GLU A 80 10.90 -11.10 5.17
C GLU A 80 10.80 -10.40 3.81
N ASN A 81 10.74 -11.16 2.73
CA ASN A 81 10.79 -10.64 1.36
C ASN A 81 9.41 -10.57 0.70
N VAL A 82 8.50 -9.80 1.32
CA VAL A 82 7.16 -9.56 0.78
C VAL A 82 7.18 -8.37 -0.17
N PRO A 83 6.75 -8.52 -1.45
CA PRO A 83 6.63 -7.40 -2.41
C PRO A 83 5.78 -6.27 -1.83
N PHE A 84 6.37 -5.08 -1.76
CA PHE A 84 5.76 -3.93 -1.10
C PHE A 84 6.14 -2.66 -1.84
N LEU A 85 5.21 -1.71 -1.91
CA LEU A 85 5.42 -0.38 -2.47
C LEU A 85 4.85 0.66 -1.52
N LEU A 86 5.65 1.69 -1.23
CA LEU A 86 5.21 2.86 -0.49
C LEU A 86 4.81 3.97 -1.47
N VAL A 87 3.58 4.48 -1.35
CA VAL A 87 3.00 5.44 -2.31
C VAL A 87 2.54 6.70 -1.59
N GLY A 88 3.15 7.84 -1.94
CA GLY A 88 2.70 9.16 -1.49
C GLY A 88 1.61 9.71 -2.42
N ASN A 89 0.36 9.68 -1.96
CA ASN A 89 -0.81 10.15 -2.70
C ASN A 89 -1.11 11.64 -2.47
N LYS A 90 -1.95 12.22 -3.32
CA LYS A 90 -2.33 13.65 -3.36
C LYS A 90 -1.18 14.60 -3.70
N SER A 91 -0.29 14.18 -4.60
CA SER A 91 0.86 14.98 -5.05
C SER A 91 0.48 16.28 -5.76
N ASP A 92 -0.76 16.41 -6.20
CA ASP A 92 -1.36 17.64 -6.71
C ASP A 92 -1.49 18.73 -5.63
N LEU A 93 -1.54 18.36 -4.35
CA LEU A 93 -1.68 19.29 -3.21
C LEU A 93 -0.32 19.71 -2.61
N GLU A 94 0.64 20.08 -3.47
CA GLU A 94 2.02 20.39 -3.06
C GLU A 94 2.10 21.53 -2.04
N ASP A 95 1.26 22.56 -2.19
CA ASP A 95 1.18 23.70 -1.25
C ASP A 95 0.75 23.29 0.18
N ARG A 96 0.18 22.09 0.33
CA ARG A 96 -0.26 21.52 1.60
C ARG A 96 0.61 20.36 2.06
N ARG A 97 1.76 20.14 1.42
CA ARG A 97 2.68 19.04 1.76
C ARG A 97 3.14 19.17 3.21
N GLN A 98 3.00 18.08 3.95
CA GLN A 98 3.53 17.90 5.30
C GLN A 98 4.65 16.85 5.33
N VAL A 99 4.65 15.90 4.38
CA VAL A 99 5.65 14.83 4.29
C VAL A 99 6.65 15.13 3.18
N GLY A 100 7.92 15.26 3.55
CA GLY A 100 9.00 15.56 2.60
C GLY A 100 9.30 14.39 1.66
N VAL A 101 9.70 14.69 0.42
CA VAL A 101 10.07 13.64 -0.56
C VAL A 101 11.25 12.81 -0.08
N GLU A 102 12.29 13.46 0.44
CA GLU A 102 13.49 12.76 0.93
C GLU A 102 13.21 11.94 2.20
N GLU A 103 12.32 12.43 3.07
CA GLU A 103 11.85 11.66 4.24
C GLU A 103 11.08 10.40 3.81
N ALA A 104 10.18 10.53 2.84
CA ALA A 104 9.42 9.40 2.31
C ALA A 104 10.33 8.36 1.62
N LYS A 105 11.34 8.80 0.87
CA LYS A 105 12.35 7.91 0.27
C LYS A 105 13.17 7.19 1.33
N ALA A 106 13.65 7.90 2.34
CA ALA A 106 14.41 7.30 3.43
C ALA A 106 13.59 6.25 4.20
N ARG A 107 12.27 6.47 4.36
CA ARG A 107 11.36 5.47 4.92
C ARG A 107 11.20 4.26 3.99
N ALA A 108 11.07 4.47 2.69
CA ALA A 108 10.99 3.39 1.71
C ALA A 108 12.24 2.50 1.77
N ASP A 109 13.43 3.08 1.83
CA ASP A 109 14.69 2.33 1.95
C ASP A 109 14.79 1.46 3.22
N GLN A 110 14.06 1.83 4.27
CA GLN A 110 14.00 1.06 5.53
C GLN A 110 12.95 -0.05 5.49
N LEU A 111 11.81 0.18 4.84
CA LEU A 111 10.67 -0.75 4.85
C LEU A 111 10.73 -1.78 3.71
N LEU A 112 11.33 -1.41 2.58
CA LEU A 112 11.35 -2.22 1.38
C LEU A 112 12.42 -3.31 1.44
N PRO A 113 12.13 -4.52 0.95
CA PRO A 113 13.16 -5.51 0.77
C PRO A 113 14.24 -4.96 -0.16
N LYS A 114 15.51 -5.25 0.14
CA LYS A 114 16.61 -4.83 -0.73
C LYS A 114 16.40 -5.43 -2.12
N PRO A 115 16.59 -4.64 -3.19
CA PRO A 115 16.44 -5.16 -4.54
C PRO A 115 17.34 -6.39 -4.71
N VAL A 116 16.74 -7.49 -5.19
CA VAL A 116 17.52 -8.65 -5.62
C VAL A 116 18.24 -8.20 -6.90
N PRO A 117 19.59 -8.24 -6.95
CA PRO A 117 20.29 -7.87 -8.17
C PRO A 117 19.87 -8.81 -9.31
N THR A 118 19.34 -8.19 -10.38
CA THR A 118 19.05 -8.84 -11.66
C THR A 118 20.33 -9.23 -12.39
#